data_AF-A0A7J4QNV0-F1
#
_entry.id   AF-A0A7J4QNV0-F1
#
_cell.length_a   1.000
_cell.length_b   1.000
_cell.length_c   1.000
_cell.angle_alpha   90.00
_cell.angle_beta   90.00
_cell.angle_gamma   90.00
#
_symmetry.space_group_name_H-M   'P 1'
#
loop_
_entity.id
_entity.type
_entity.pdbx_description
1 polymer ?
#
loop_
_entity_poly.entity_id
_entity_poly.type
_entity_poly.pdbx_seq_one_letter_code
_entity_poly.pdbx_strand_id
1 'polypeptide(L)'
;CRLVLGDGMVVDPWVLDQELRGWTEETGQEVRGQRLFISERAHVILRYHRLLDGLDTVIGTTGRGIGPTYADKINRIGVRFGDVVELLADDAALTAMAARMTASLAAGGLD
;
A
#
# COMPACT_ATOMS: atom_id res chain seq x y z
N CYS A 1 -23.15 -8.26 -8.14
CA CYS A 1 -21.94 -7.65 -8.76
C CYS A 1 -20.73 -7.92 -7.85
N ARG A 2 -19.61 -8.43 -8.39
CA ARG A 2 -18.35 -8.63 -7.64
C ARG A 2 -17.44 -7.42 -7.85
N LEU A 3 -16.79 -6.96 -6.79
CA LEU A 3 -15.82 -5.86 -6.80
C LEU A 3 -14.43 -6.48 -6.77
N VAL A 4 -13.58 -6.17 -7.74
CA VAL A 4 -12.25 -6.76 -7.88
C VAL A 4 -11.21 -5.65 -7.97
N LEU A 5 -10.26 -5.65 -7.03
CA LEU A 5 -9.06 -4.81 -7.08
C LEU A 5 -7.96 -5.58 -7.79
N GLY A 6 -7.67 -5.22 -9.04
CA GLY A 6 -6.80 -6.01 -9.93
C GLY A 6 -5.30 -5.79 -9.73
N ASP A 7 -4.50 -6.64 -10.38
CA ASP A 7 -3.03 -6.68 -10.31
C ASP A 7 -2.35 -5.34 -10.65
N GLY A 8 -2.98 -4.55 -11.52
CA GLY A 8 -2.50 -3.23 -11.93
C GLY A 8 -2.46 -2.22 -10.79
N MET A 9 -3.28 -2.43 -9.75
CA MET A 9 -3.51 -1.44 -8.70
C MET A 9 -2.39 -1.38 -7.66
N VAL A 10 -2.26 -0.19 -7.08
CA VAL A 10 -1.61 0.05 -5.80
C VAL A 10 -2.73 0.37 -4.82
N VAL A 11 -2.79 -0.33 -3.69
CA VAL A 11 -3.90 -0.22 -2.73
C VAL A 11 -3.34 0.14 -1.37
N ASP A 12 -3.90 1.19 -0.79
CA ASP A 12 -3.64 1.59 0.59
C ASP A 12 -4.64 0.86 1.50
N PRO A 13 -4.18 -0.08 2.35
CA PRO A 13 -5.08 -0.88 3.18
C PRO A 13 -5.78 -0.04 4.26
N TRP A 14 -5.18 1.06 4.72
CA TRP A 14 -5.79 1.95 5.71
C TRP A 14 -6.92 2.77 5.11
N VAL A 15 -6.72 3.29 3.90
CA VAL A 15 -7.78 4.02 3.17
C VAL A 15 -8.91 3.07 2.78
N LEU A 16 -8.57 1.88 2.27
CA LEU A 16 -9.59 0.88 1.92
C LEU A 16 -10.43 0.49 3.16
N ASP A 17 -9.82 0.29 4.33
CA ASP A 17 -10.57 -0.02 5.55
C ASP A 17 -11.53 1.11 5.92
N GLN A 18 -11.11 2.37 5.80
CA GLN A 18 -11.96 3.55 6.04
C GLN A 18 -13.13 3.63 5.06
N GLU A 19 -12.87 3.48 3.76
CA GLU A 19 -13.90 3.48 2.70
C GLU A 19 -14.94 2.38 2.93
N LEU A 20 -14.50 1.19 3.32
CA LEU A 20 -15.39 0.06 3.59
C LEU A 20 -16.24 0.27 4.83
N ARG A 21 -15.69 0.87 5.90
CA ARG A 21 -16.48 1.22 7.09
C ARG A 21 -17.55 2.25 6.75
N GLY A 22 -17.18 3.32 6.05
CA GLY A 22 -18.14 4.33 5.60
C GLY A 22 -19.25 3.75 4.72
N TRP A 23 -18.90 2.87 3.79
CA TRP A 23 -19.89 2.15 2.96
C TRP A 23 -20.89 1.36 3.82
N THR A 24 -20.41 0.61 4.81
CA THR A 24 -21.28 -0.19 5.68
C THR A 24 -22.16 0.70 6.57
N GLU A 25 -21.63 1.82 7.07
CA GLU A 25 -22.39 2.80 7.86
C GLU A 25 -23.52 3.46 7.02
N GLU A 26 -23.24 3.82 5.77
CA GLU A 26 -24.20 4.50 4.88
C GLU A 26 -25.25 3.55 4.30
N THR A 27 -24.86 2.33 3.94
CA THR A 27 -25.72 1.41 3.16
C THR A 27 -26.28 0.25 3.99
N GLY A 28 -25.71 -0.02 5.17
CA GLY A 28 -25.98 -1.21 5.96
C GLY A 28 -25.48 -2.52 5.32
N GLN A 29 -24.71 -2.45 4.23
CA GLN A 29 -24.23 -3.63 3.51
C GLN A 29 -22.76 -3.93 3.84
N GLU A 30 -22.48 -5.19 4.15
CA GLU A 30 -21.11 -5.72 4.25
C GLU A 30 -20.68 -6.30 2.90
N VAL A 31 -19.48 -5.94 2.45
CA VAL A 31 -18.90 -6.40 1.17
C VAL A 31 -17.65 -7.25 1.37
N ARG A 32 -16.99 -7.14 2.54
CA ARG A 32 -15.81 -7.93 2.93
C ARG A 32 -16.17 -9.41 2.95
N GLY A 33 -15.30 -10.24 2.37
CA GLY A 33 -15.46 -11.70 2.34
C GLY A 33 -16.61 -12.22 1.47
N GLN A 34 -17.50 -11.35 0.95
CA GLN A 34 -18.65 -11.75 0.14
C GLN A 34 -18.54 -11.29 -1.31
N ARG A 35 -18.11 -10.03 -1.52
CA ARG A 35 -18.18 -9.36 -2.83
C ARG A 35 -16.90 -8.63 -3.21
N LEU A 36 -16.06 -8.25 -2.25
CA LEU A 36 -14.77 -7.61 -2.48
C LEU A 36 -13.65 -8.64 -2.55
N PHE A 37 -12.89 -8.60 -3.65
CA PHE A 37 -11.72 -9.41 -3.87
C PHE A 37 -10.53 -8.51 -4.19
N ILE A 38 -9.39 -8.79 -3.56
CA ILE A 38 -8.13 -8.08 -3.81
C ILE A 38 -7.18 -9.08 -4.44
N SER A 39 -6.58 -8.71 -5.57
CA SER A 39 -5.55 -9.54 -6.18
C SER A 39 -4.33 -9.63 -5.25
N GLU A 40 -3.82 -10.85 -5.07
CA GLU A 40 -2.55 -11.09 -4.38
C GLU A 40 -1.36 -10.38 -5.05
N ARG A 41 -1.48 -10.03 -6.34
CA ARG A 41 -0.46 -9.32 -7.12
C ARG A 41 -0.56 -7.80 -7.03
N ALA A 42 -1.65 -7.28 -6.47
CA ALA A 42 -1.78 -5.84 -6.20
C ALA A 42 -0.69 -5.41 -5.21
N HIS A 43 -0.15 -4.20 -5.39
CA HIS A 43 0.89 -3.68 -4.52
C HIS A 43 0.30 -2.90 -3.35
N VAL A 44 0.96 -2.98 -2.20
CA VAL A 44 0.53 -2.33 -0.96
C VAL A 44 1.18 -0.95 -0.86
N ILE A 45 0.36 0.09 -0.73
CA ILE A 45 0.86 1.42 -0.39
C ILE A 45 1.18 1.43 1.11
N LEU A 46 2.46 1.33 1.43
CA LEU A 46 3.00 1.45 2.78
C LEU A 46 3.23 2.92 3.21
N ARG A 47 3.33 3.14 4.54
CA ARG A 47 3.46 4.47 5.14
C ARG A 47 4.66 5.27 4.62
N TYR A 48 5.80 4.64 4.37
CA TYR A 48 6.97 5.34 3.85
C TYR A 48 6.74 5.92 2.45
N HIS A 49 5.91 5.29 1.60
CA HIS A 49 5.59 5.84 0.29
C HIS A 49 4.88 7.19 0.43
N ARG A 50 3.97 7.35 1.39
CA ARG A 50 3.30 8.63 1.66
C ARG A 50 4.28 9.69 2.14
N LEU A 51 5.22 9.30 3.01
CA LEU A 51 6.27 10.19 3.49
C LEU A 51 7.19 10.65 2.35
N LEU A 52 7.61 9.72 1.48
CA LEU A 52 8.39 10.03 0.27
C LEU A 52 7.62 10.94 -0.69
N ASP A 53 6.35 10.67 -0.93
CA ASP A 53 5.48 11.46 -1.82
C ASP A 53 5.31 12.90 -1.31
N GLY A 54 5.27 13.08 0.03
CA GLY A 54 5.19 14.38 0.67
C GLY A 54 6.49 15.21 0.61
N LEU A 55 7.63 14.59 0.32
CA LEU A 55 8.90 15.29 0.10
C LEU A 55 9.00 15.91 -1.29
N ASP A 56 8.26 15.38 -2.26
CA ASP A 56 8.24 15.92 -3.62
C ASP A 56 7.39 17.20 -3.67
N THR A 57 8.07 18.33 -3.52
CA THR A 57 7.48 19.67 -3.57
C THR A 57 7.37 20.24 -4.99
N VAL A 58 7.93 19.54 -5.99
CA VAL A 58 8.06 20.06 -7.36
C VAL A 58 6.82 19.75 -8.18
N ILE A 59 6.26 18.55 -8.02
CA ILE A 59 5.12 18.09 -8.84
C ILE A 59 3.77 18.47 -8.20
N GLY A 60 3.73 18.73 -6.89
CA GLY A 60 2.47 18.98 -6.17
C GLY A 60 1.64 17.70 -6.04
N THR A 61 2.20 16.71 -5.35
CA THR A 61 1.59 15.38 -5.24
C THR A 61 0.38 15.39 -4.31
N THR A 62 -0.46 14.35 -4.40
CA THR A 62 -1.60 14.16 -3.47
C THR A 62 -1.16 13.72 -2.07
N GLY A 63 0.14 13.45 -1.84
CA GLY A 63 0.68 12.92 -0.60
C GLY A 63 0.16 11.52 -0.23
N ARG A 64 -0.42 10.81 -1.20
CA ARG A 64 -1.04 9.49 -0.99
C ARG A 64 -0.07 8.34 -1.19
N GLY A 65 1.16 8.59 -1.65
CA GLY A 65 2.17 7.56 -1.86
C GLY A 65 2.01 6.78 -3.16
N ILE A 66 1.16 7.24 -4.08
CA ILE A 66 0.84 6.51 -5.32
C ILE A 66 2.08 6.43 -6.23
N GLY A 67 2.75 7.56 -6.47
CA GLY A 67 3.95 7.62 -7.30
C GLY A 67 5.07 6.71 -6.79
N PRO A 68 5.52 6.86 -5.53
CA PRO A 68 6.55 6.00 -4.95
C PRO A 68 6.17 4.50 -4.95
N THR A 69 4.89 4.15 -4.73
CA THR A 69 4.49 2.74 -4.79
C THR A 69 4.57 2.16 -6.21
N TYR A 70 4.22 2.95 -7.23
CA TYR A 70 4.42 2.53 -8.63
C TYR A 70 5.91 2.44 -9.00
N ALA A 71 6.76 3.33 -8.47
CA ALA A 71 8.20 3.22 -8.65
C ALA A 71 8.74 1.90 -8.08
N ASP A 72 8.33 1.53 -6.87
CA ASP A 72 8.71 0.27 -6.23
C ASP A 72 8.21 -0.96 -6.99
N LYS A 73 7.00 -0.88 -7.56
CA LYS A 73 6.45 -1.90 -8.46
C LYS A 73 7.31 -2.09 -9.71
N ILE A 74 7.71 -1.01 -10.36
CA ILE A 74 8.56 -1.05 -11.57
C ILE A 74 9.97 -1.58 -11.23
N ASN A 75 10.51 -1.16 -10.09
CA ASN A 75 11.82 -1.57 -9.59
C ASN A 75 11.84 -2.98 -8.99
N ARG A 76 10.68 -3.66 -8.90
CA ARG A 76 10.54 -5.01 -8.34
C ARG A 76 10.99 -5.13 -6.87
N ILE A 77 10.78 -4.06 -6.10
CA ILE A 77 11.11 -3.98 -4.67
C ILE A 77 9.89 -3.73 -3.78
N GLY A 78 8.72 -3.49 -4.39
CA GLY A 78 7.47 -3.24 -3.66
C GLY A 78 6.87 -4.50 -3.04
N VAL A 79 6.06 -4.30 -2.01
CA VAL A 79 5.33 -5.36 -1.31
C VAL A 79 3.97 -5.58 -1.97
N ARG A 80 3.60 -6.83 -2.25
CA ARG A 80 2.27 -7.20 -2.75
C ARG A 80 1.42 -7.79 -1.64
N PHE A 81 0.10 -7.83 -1.84
CA PHE A 81 -0.83 -8.41 -0.85
C PHE A 81 -0.51 -9.89 -0.55
N GLY A 82 -0.12 -10.67 -1.55
CA GLY A 82 0.28 -12.06 -1.37
C GLY A 82 1.55 -12.23 -0.53
N ASP A 83 2.45 -11.25 -0.54
CA ASP A 83 3.72 -11.31 0.18
C ASP A 83 3.53 -11.04 1.69
N VAL A 84 2.41 -10.42 2.10
CA VAL A 84 2.17 -9.97 3.49
C VAL A 84 2.22 -11.13 4.48
N VAL A 85 1.62 -12.27 4.15
CA VAL A 85 1.57 -13.43 5.06
C VAL A 85 2.95 -14.02 5.29
N GLU A 86 3.76 -14.10 4.23
CA GLU A 86 5.13 -14.61 4.30
C GLU A 86 6.04 -13.65 5.08
N LEU A 87 5.93 -12.35 4.80
CA LEU A 87 6.69 -11.31 5.50
C LEU A 87 6.39 -11.26 7.00
N LEU A 88 5.13 -11.51 7.40
CA LEU A 88 4.76 -11.55 8.82
C LEU A 88 5.21 -12.84 9.52
N ALA A 89 5.57 -13.87 8.77
CA ALA A 89 6.07 -15.14 9.33
C ALA A 89 7.61 -15.16 9.50
N ASP A 90 8.32 -14.21 8.86
CA ASP A 90 9.79 -14.10 8.91
C ASP A 90 10.23 -12.73 9.44
N ASP A 91 10.53 -12.69 10.74
CA ASP A 91 10.99 -11.48 11.44
C ASP A 91 12.29 -10.90 10.85
N ALA A 92 13.18 -11.75 10.33
CA ALA A 92 14.44 -11.30 9.75
C ALA A 92 14.19 -10.61 8.40
N ALA A 93 13.35 -11.21 7.55
CA ALA A 93 12.93 -10.61 6.29
C ALA A 93 12.18 -9.29 6.50
N LEU A 94 11.26 -9.24 7.49
CA LEU A 94 10.52 -8.04 7.85
C LEU A 94 11.46 -6.92 8.29
N THR A 95 12.42 -7.24 9.16
CA THR A 95 13.40 -6.26 9.67
C THR A 95 14.30 -5.73 8.55
N ALA A 96 14.80 -6.61 7.67
CA ALA A 96 15.62 -6.21 6.53
C ALA A 96 14.85 -5.30 5.57
N MET A 97 13.58 -5.63 5.33
CA MET A 97 12.70 -4.83 4.48
C MET A 97 12.42 -3.45 5.09
N ALA A 98 12.12 -3.39 6.39
CA ALA A 98 11.93 -2.13 7.10
C ALA A 98 13.20 -1.27 7.06
N ALA A 99 14.38 -1.87 7.28
CA ALA A 99 15.66 -1.16 7.20
C ALA A 99 15.90 -0.55 5.81
N ARG A 100 15.58 -1.28 4.73
CA ARG A 100 15.64 -0.75 3.36
C ARG A 100 14.71 0.46 3.18
N MET A 101 13.48 0.38 3.68
CA MET A 101 12.50 1.46 3.57
C MET A 101 12.95 2.71 4.33
N THR A 102 13.49 2.54 5.54
CA THR A 102 14.07 3.63 6.33
C THR A 102 15.28 4.25 5.63
N ALA A 103 16.17 3.45 5.05
CA ALA A 103 17.30 3.96 4.28
C ALA A 103 16.83 4.78 3.05
N SER A 104 15.74 4.38 2.40
CA SER A 104 15.15 5.15 1.30
C SER A 104 14.58 6.49 1.76
N LEU A 105 13.99 6.55 2.96
CA LEU A 105 13.49 7.81 3.55
C LEU A 105 14.65 8.75 3.90
N ALA A 106 15.69 8.23 4.55
CA ALA A 106 16.89 8.99 4.88
C ALA A 106 17.55 9.56 3.62
N ALA A 107 17.64 8.76 2.54
CA ALA A 107 18.15 9.23 1.25
C ALA A 107 17.27 10.34 0.63
N GLY A 108 15.97 10.37 0.96
CA GLY A 108 15.04 11.44 0.58
C GLY A 108 15.12 12.68 1.48
N GLY A 109 15.90 12.66 2.56
CA GLY A 109 16.03 13.77 3.51
C GLY A 109 15.03 13.77 4.67
N LEU A 110 14.41 12.61 4.96
CA LEU A 110 13.66 12.38 6.20
C LEU A 110 14.49 11.52 7.15
N ASP A 111 14.99 12.15 8.22
CA ASP A 111 15.66 11.49 9.35
C ASP A 111 14.65 10.95 10.38
#